data_AF-A0A6M0AUT1-F1
#
_entry.id   AF-A0A6M0AUT1-F1
#
_cell.length_a   1.000
_cell.length_b   1.000
_cell.length_c   1.000
_cell.angle_alpha   90.00
_cell.angle_beta   90.00
_cell.angle_gamma   90.00
#
_symmetry.space_group_name_H-M   'P 1'
#
loop_
_entity.id
_entity.type
_entity.pdbx_description
1 polymer ?
#
loop_
_entity_poly.entity_id
_entity_poly.type
_entity_poly.pdbx_seq_one_letter_code
_entity_poly.pdbx_strand_id
1 'polypeptide(L)' 'MVDIKEIPLEQIRRPLPRQNDPNKVAALMESIAKEGLREPIDVLEVDGQYYGFSGCH' A
#
# COMPACT_ATOMS: atom_id res chain seq x y z
N MET A 1 -6.25 17.74 5.40
CA MET A 1 -7.24 16.76 5.86
C MET A 1 -6.86 15.44 5.21
N VAL A 2 -6.63 14.39 5.99
CA VAL A 2 -6.28 13.06 5.46
C VAL A 2 -7.58 12.29 5.34
N ASP A 3 -7.82 11.68 4.19
CA ASP A 3 -9.02 10.89 3.90
C ASP A 3 -8.61 9.42 3.71
N ILE A 4 -9.29 8.51 4.40
CA ILE A 4 -9.02 7.08 4.33
C ILE A 4 -10.05 6.44 3.40
N LYS A 5 -9.58 5.79 2.33
CA LYS A 5 -10.41 5.13 1.33
C LYS A 5 -9.89 3.74 1.02
N GLU A 6 -10.81 2.83 0.71
CA GLU A 6 -10.48 1.55 0.11
C GLU A 6 -10.29 1.75 -1.40
N ILE A 7 -9.04 1.70 -1.86
CA ILE A 7 -8.68 1.89 -3.27
C ILE A 7 -8.30 0.53 -3.86
N PRO A 8 -8.87 0.11 -5.00
CA PRO A 8 -8.44 -1.11 -5.69
C PRO A 8 -6.95 -1.07 -6.02
N LEU A 9 -6.22 -2.14 -5.71
CA LEU A 9 -4.77 -2.20 -5.88
C LEU A 9 -4.30 -1.88 -7.32
N GLU A 10 -5.11 -2.24 -8.32
CA GLU A 10 -4.84 -1.98 -9.73
C GLU A 10 -4.88 -0.49 -10.12
N GLN A 11 -5.57 0.35 -9.33
CA GLN A 11 -5.64 1.79 -9.55
C GLN A 11 -4.42 2.54 -9.00
N ILE A 12 -3.60 1.87 -8.17
CA ILE A 12 -2.43 2.48 -7.53
C ILE A 12 -1.20 2.28 -8.43
N ARG A 13 -0.78 3.36 -9.08
CA ARG A 13 0.45 3.41 -9.88
C ARG A 13 1.66 3.45 -8.96
N ARG A 14 2.61 2.54 -9.18
CA ARG A 14 3.86 2.43 -8.42
C ARG A 14 5.06 2.62 -9.37
N PRO A 15 5.46 3.86 -9.65
CA PRO A 15 6.46 4.17 -10.67
C PRO A 15 7.90 3.82 -10.25
N LEU A 16 8.16 3.67 -8.95
CA LEU A 16 9.49 3.37 -8.43
C LEU A 16 9.74 1.84 -8.36
N PRO A 17 10.97 1.38 -8.62
CA PRO A 17 11.33 -0.02 -8.43
C PRO A 17 11.20 -0.39 -6.95
N ARG A 18 10.68 -1.60 -6.67
CA ARG A 18 10.48 -2.10 -5.32
C ARG A 18 11.56 -3.09 -4.98
N GLN A 19 12.19 -2.91 -3.83
CA GLN A 19 13.03 -3.94 -3.23
C GLN A 19 12.36 -4.33 -1.91
N ASN A 20 11.72 -5.49 -1.92
CA ASN A 20 10.99 -6.00 -0.77
C ASN A 20 11.82 -7.09 -0.10
N ASP A 21 11.84 -7.08 1.22
CA ASP A 21 12.34 -8.19 2.02
C ASP A 21 11.26 -9.29 2.08
N PRO A 22 11.52 -10.50 1.56
CA PRO A 22 10.52 -11.57 1.50
C PRO A 22 10.05 -12.02 2.89
N ASN A 23 10.90 -11.94 3.91
CA ASN A 23 10.51 -12.32 5.28
C ASN A 23 9.54 -11.30 5.88
N LYS A 24 9.76 -10.01 5.62
CA LYS A 24 8.85 -8.95 6.06
C LYS A 24 7.50 -9.03 5.35
N VAL A 25 7.50 -9.31 4.05
CA VAL A 25 6.27 -9.52 3.29
C VAL A 25 5.48 -10.69 3.88
N ALA A 26 6.13 -11.83 4.14
CA ALA A 26 5.46 -12.99 4.73
C ALA A 26 4.87 -12.68 6.11
N ALA A 27 5.62 -12.01 6.98
CA ALA A 27 5.15 -11.61 8.30
C ALA A 27 3.98 -10.61 8.23
N LEU A 28 4.02 -9.66 7.29
CA LEU A 28 2.95 -8.68 7.11
C LEU A 28 1.70 -9.34 6.55
N MET A 29 1.83 -10.28 5.60
CA MET A 29 0.72 -11.08 5.09
C MET A 29 0.04 -11.88 6.20
N GLU A 30 0.81 -12.55 7.07
CA GLU A 30 0.27 -13.29 8.21
C GLU A 30 -0.48 -12.36 9.19
N SER A 31 0.11 -11.21 9.51
CA SER A 31 -0.51 -10.20 10.37
C SER A 31 -1.82 -9.67 9.79
N ILE A 32 -1.84 -9.32 8.50
CA ILE A 32 -3.03 -8.79 7.81
C ILE A 32 -4.12 -9.86 7.74
N ALA A 33 -3.78 -11.12 7.48
CA ALA A 33 -4.76 -12.21 7.42
C ALA A 33 -5.46 -12.43 8.78
N LYS A 34 -4.74 -12.22 9.90
CA LYS A 34 -5.26 -12.44 11.25
C LYS A 34 -6.07 -11.25 11.77
N GLU A 35 -5.65 -10.03 11.48
CA GLU A 35 -6.15 -8.83 12.17
C GLU A 35 -6.61 -7.71 11.23
N GLY A 36 -6.48 -7.91 9.91
CA GLY A 36 -6.68 -6.87 8.92
C GLY A 36 -5.51 -5.88 8.84
N LEU A 37 -5.56 -4.99 7.84
CA LEU A 37 -4.61 -3.89 7.74
C LEU A 37 -5.00 -2.80 8.75
N ARG A 38 -4.13 -2.56 9.74
CA ARG A 38 -4.39 -1.55 10.79
C ARG A 38 -3.96 -0.14 10.38
N GLU A 39 -2.87 -0.02 9.64
CA GLU A 39 -2.31 1.25 9.19
C GLU A 39 -2.47 1.36 7.66
N PRO A 40 -3.23 2.35 7.15
CA PRO A 40 -3.38 2.54 5.72
C PRO A 40 -2.06 3.02 5.10
N ILE A 41 -1.88 2.75 3.80
CA ILE A 41 -0.74 3.27 3.06
C ILE A 41 -0.99 4.69 2.57
N ASP A 42 0.08 5.48 2.47
CA ASP A 42 0.01 6.81 1.87
C ASP A 42 -0.07 6.72 0.35
N VAL A 43 -1.01 7.48 -0.22
CA VAL A 43 -1.25 7.57 -1.66
C VAL A 43 -1.40 9.03 -2.04
N LEU A 44 -0.76 9.45 -3.12
CA LEU A 44 -0.95 10.76 -3.73
C LEU A 44 -1.98 10.66 -4.85
N GLU A 45 -3.00 11.50 -4.81
CA GLU A 45 -3.94 11.69 -5.92
C GLU A 45 -3.47 12.86 -6.79
N VAL A 46 -3.22 12.62 -8.07
CA VAL A 46 -2.81 13.63 -9.06
C VAL A 46 -3.61 13.40 -10.34
N ASP A 47 -4.39 14.39 -10.78
CA ASP A 47 -5.26 14.31 -11.97
C ASP A 47 -6.19 13.08 -11.97
N GLY A 48 -6.75 12.73 -10.80
CA GLY A 48 -7.63 11.57 -10.63
C GLY A 48 -6.92 10.21 -10.71
N GLN A 49 -5.58 10.19 -10.67
CA GLN A 49 -4.76 8.98 -10.63
C GLN A 49 -4.11 8.83 -9.26
N TYR A 50 -4.05 7.60 -8.75
CA TYR A 50 -3.45 7.28 -7.46
C TYR A 50 -2.01 6.81 -7.62
N TYR A 51 -1.08 7.40 -6.86
CA TYR A 51 0.34 7.07 -6.87
C TYR A 51 0.82 6.65 -5.49
N GLY A 52 1.39 5.45 -5.40
CA GLY A 52 1.98 4.91 -4.17
C GLY A 52 3.50 4.96 -4.22
N PHE A 53 4.11 5.63 -3.24
CA PHE A 53 5.57 5.72 -3.08
C PHE A 53 6.09 5.03 -1.82
N SER A 54 5.25 4.91 -0.79
CA SER A 54 5.52 4.17 0.45
C SER A 54 4.79 2.81 0.45
N GLY A 55 4.90 2.03 1.53
CA GLY A 55 4.15 0.77 1.70
C GLY A 55 4.47 -0.28 0.63
N CYS A 56 5.76 -0.52 0.37
CA CYS A 56 6.18 -1.45 -0.67
C CYS A 56 6.13 -2.93 -0.26
N HIS A 57 6.34 -3.22 1.03
CA HIS A 57 6.22 -4.56 1.63
C HIS A 57 4.74 -4.90 1.83
#